data_AF-A0AA35XT99-F1
#
_entry.id   AF-A0AA35XT99-F1
#
_cell.length_a   1.000
_cell.length_b   1.000
_cell.length_c   1.000
_cell.angle_alpha   90.00
_cell.angle_beta   90.00
_cell.angle_gamma   90.00
#
_symmetry.space_group_name_H-M   'P 1'
#
loop_
_entity.id
_entity.type
_entity.pdbx_description
1 polymer ?
#
loop_
_entity_poly.entity_id
_entity_poly.type
_entity_poly.pdbx_seq_one_letter_code
_entity_poly.pdbx_strand_id
1 'polypeptide(L)'
;MESILNKSSEVGMMTKCGGGTSGYFGAIRERGSDIGSGGKSNGPIHFLEIFETIANVVSQSNVRRGSFAAYLPVEHPDILEFLQIRNDGHAIQNLSIGVTISDAWMKEMLAGDKDKRKVWGAIIKKRFESGYPYIFYKNAMNRNAPLVYQDKGLEIYASNLCSEIALHSNTNESFVCNLSSLNVLHYDEWKDTDAPEILTYFLDAVMTEFIEKCKGKPFMEAPRNFAKNQRALGIGVLGWHSLLQSKMIAFESMEAKFLNQEIHKTIQAKTKYATKELAKVYGEPPLLKGYGERNVTTMAIAPTTSSSFILGQVSPSIEPLNSNYFVKDLAKGKFTYKNPYLEALLEEKEKNTQEVWKTILVKGGSVQHLDFLSDEEKAVFKTFGEISQKEIIIQAAQRQKFIDQSQSLNIMVHPKSSPKDVSQLMIFAWEQGIKTLYYQRGTNPSQELSRNLLECASCEG
;
A
#
# COMPACT_ATOMS: atom_id res chain seq x y z
N MET A 1 -6.81 28.23 -11.01
CA MET A 1 -6.74 28.68 -9.61
C MET A 1 -7.95 28.25 -8.80
N GLU A 2 -9.18 28.57 -9.23
CA GLU A 2 -10.41 28.16 -8.52
C GLU A 2 -10.44 26.67 -8.13
N SER A 3 -10.24 25.77 -9.09
CA SER A 3 -10.19 24.32 -8.83
C SER A 3 -9.13 23.92 -7.77
N ILE A 4 -7.94 24.55 -7.82
CA ILE A 4 -6.85 24.28 -6.86
C ILE A 4 -7.28 24.69 -5.45
N LEU A 5 -7.88 25.88 -5.30
CA LEU A 5 -8.32 26.39 -4.00
C LEU A 5 -9.52 25.60 -3.44
N ASN A 6 -10.43 25.17 -4.30
CA ASN A 6 -11.53 24.30 -3.89
C ASN A 6 -11.01 22.94 -3.40
N LYS A 7 -10.06 22.33 -4.13
CA LYS A 7 -9.48 21.04 -3.74
C LYS A 7 -8.54 21.13 -2.54
N SER A 8 -7.84 22.24 -2.34
CA SER A 8 -7.08 22.46 -1.11
C SER A 8 -7.99 22.59 0.12
N SER A 9 -9.14 23.28 -0.03
CA SER A 9 -10.16 23.38 1.03
C SER A 9 -10.78 22.02 1.37
N GLU A 10 -11.06 21.19 0.35
CA GLU A 10 -11.51 19.81 0.50
C GLU A 10 -10.49 18.97 1.30
N VAL A 11 -9.19 19.04 0.95
CA VAL A 11 -8.10 18.38 1.68
C VAL A 11 -8.04 18.84 3.13
N GLY A 12 -8.17 20.14 3.40
CA GLY A 12 -8.21 20.67 4.76
C GLY A 12 -9.38 20.10 5.57
N MET A 13 -10.58 20.03 4.98
CA MET A 13 -11.76 19.49 5.65
C MET A 13 -11.68 17.98 5.88
N MET A 14 -11.12 17.22 4.93
CA MET A 14 -10.86 15.78 5.08
C MET A 14 -9.82 15.51 6.17
N THR A 15 -8.74 16.29 6.19
CA THR A 15 -7.68 16.20 7.19
C THR A 15 -8.19 16.50 8.60
N LYS A 16 -9.02 17.54 8.76
CA LYS A 16 -9.70 17.86 10.02
C LYS A 16 -10.54 16.69 10.54
N CYS A 17 -11.16 15.94 9.64
CA CYS A 17 -11.97 14.76 9.96
C CYS A 17 -11.14 13.49 10.19
N GLY A 18 -9.80 13.56 10.15
CA GLY A 18 -8.90 12.44 10.39
C GLY A 18 -8.64 11.54 9.17
N GLY A 19 -9.07 11.96 7.98
CA GLY A 19 -8.82 11.25 6.73
C GLY A 19 -7.41 11.51 6.19
N GLY A 20 -6.70 10.45 5.80
CA GLY A 20 -5.51 10.57 4.94
C GLY A 20 -5.94 10.98 3.53
N THR A 21 -5.19 11.87 2.90
CA THR A 21 -5.59 12.47 1.61
C THR A 21 -4.53 12.24 0.53
N SER A 22 -4.93 12.35 -0.73
CA SER A 22 -4.01 12.35 -1.86
C SER A 22 -4.57 13.20 -3.00
N GLY A 23 -3.72 13.51 -3.99
CA GLY A 23 -4.13 14.25 -5.17
C GLY A 23 -3.27 13.94 -6.39
N TYR A 24 -3.89 14.00 -7.56
CA TYR A 24 -3.22 13.89 -8.85
C TYR A 24 -2.91 15.28 -9.40
N PHE A 25 -1.65 15.53 -9.74
CA PHE A 25 -1.16 16.84 -10.17
C PHE A 25 -0.78 16.90 -11.66
N GLY A 26 -0.94 15.79 -12.40
CA GLY A 26 -0.56 15.72 -13.81
C GLY A 26 -1.38 16.57 -14.77
N ALA A 27 -2.52 17.10 -14.32
CA ALA A 27 -3.35 18.04 -15.10
C ALA A 27 -2.97 19.52 -14.89
N ILE A 28 -2.07 19.82 -13.96
CA ILE A 28 -1.57 21.18 -13.76
C ILE A 28 -0.47 21.43 -14.78
N ARG A 29 -0.55 22.56 -15.49
CA ARG A 29 0.46 22.97 -16.48
C ARG A 29 1.84 23.14 -15.84
N GLU A 30 2.87 22.90 -16.62
CA GLU A 30 4.26 22.96 -16.20
C GLU A 30 4.72 24.37 -15.79
N ARG A 31 5.89 24.44 -15.17
CA ARG A 31 6.57 25.71 -14.89
C ARG A 31 6.93 26.40 -16.22
N GLY A 32 6.63 27.69 -16.31
CA GLY A 32 6.94 28.50 -17.49
C GLY A 32 5.82 28.56 -18.55
N SER A 33 4.73 27.80 -18.41
CA SER A 33 3.58 27.91 -19.32
C SER A 33 2.88 29.27 -19.17
N ASP A 34 2.29 29.78 -20.25
CA ASP A 34 1.57 31.06 -20.24
C ASP A 34 0.28 31.01 -19.40
N ILE A 35 -0.03 32.13 -18.77
CA ILE A 35 -1.28 32.35 -18.02
C ILE A 35 -2.09 33.43 -18.75
N GLY A 36 -3.39 33.18 -18.98
CA GLY A 36 -4.27 34.10 -19.73
C GLY A 36 -4.41 35.51 -19.13
N SER A 37 -4.11 35.69 -17.84
CA SER A 37 -4.08 37.00 -17.16
C SER A 37 -2.72 37.71 -17.25
N GLY A 38 -1.78 37.17 -18.02
CA GLY A 38 -0.38 37.60 -18.06
C GLY A 38 0.51 36.85 -17.06
N GLY A 39 1.80 36.72 -17.40
CA GLY A 39 2.80 36.00 -16.61
C GLY A 39 2.93 34.52 -16.96
N LYS A 40 3.79 33.82 -16.20
CA LYS A 40 4.13 32.41 -16.39
C LYS A 40 3.74 31.58 -15.15
N SER A 41 3.36 30.33 -15.38
CA SER A 41 3.04 29.35 -14.35
C SER A 41 4.27 28.99 -13.52
N ASN A 42 4.05 28.78 -12.21
CA ASN A 42 5.08 28.26 -11.30
C ASN A 42 5.10 26.72 -11.22
N GLY A 43 4.26 26.04 -12.01
CA GLY A 43 4.21 24.57 -12.07
C GLY A 43 3.52 23.89 -10.88
N PRO A 44 3.27 22.57 -10.95
CA PRO A 44 2.59 21.80 -9.91
C PRO A 44 3.33 21.76 -8.57
N ILE A 45 4.67 21.75 -8.58
CA ILE A 45 5.48 21.63 -7.35
C ILE A 45 5.26 22.86 -6.46
N HIS A 46 5.15 24.05 -7.06
CA HIS A 46 4.86 25.26 -6.29
C HIS A 46 3.46 25.21 -5.65
N PHE A 47 2.45 24.72 -6.38
CA PHE A 47 1.11 24.56 -5.81
C PHE A 47 1.06 23.49 -4.70
N LEU A 48 1.95 22.50 -4.71
CA LEU A 48 2.05 21.50 -3.65
C LEU A 48 2.46 22.10 -2.29
N GLU A 49 3.12 23.26 -2.25
CA GLU A 49 3.43 23.97 -1.00
C GLU A 49 2.16 24.33 -0.19
N ILE A 50 1.04 24.58 -0.89
CA ILE A 50 -0.27 24.80 -0.25
C ILE A 50 -0.72 23.54 0.49
N PHE A 51 -0.58 22.38 -0.14
CA PHE A 51 -1.00 21.09 0.43
C PHE A 51 -0.08 20.63 1.56
N GLU A 52 1.23 20.86 1.45
CA GLU A 52 2.20 20.68 2.55
C GLU A 52 1.80 21.54 3.76
N THR A 53 1.50 22.82 3.53
CA THR A 53 1.10 23.74 4.60
C THR A 53 -0.20 23.28 5.24
N ILE A 54 -1.21 22.88 4.46
CA ILE A 54 -2.48 22.37 5.00
C ILE A 54 -2.26 21.10 5.83
N ALA A 55 -1.47 20.14 5.35
CA ALA A 55 -1.18 18.91 6.08
C ALA A 55 -0.43 19.18 7.41
N ASN A 56 0.42 20.21 7.44
CA ASN A 56 1.16 20.62 8.63
C ASN A 56 0.31 21.41 9.64
N VAL A 57 -0.56 22.28 9.15
CA VAL A 57 -1.36 23.20 9.98
C VAL A 57 -2.63 22.53 10.51
N VAL A 58 -3.33 21.77 9.66
CA VAL A 58 -4.58 21.11 10.04
C VAL A 58 -4.25 19.79 10.72
N SER A 59 -4.59 19.67 12.01
CA SER A 59 -4.39 18.45 12.80
C SER A 59 -5.69 17.94 13.41
N GLN A 60 -5.77 16.63 13.60
CA GLN A 60 -6.87 16.00 14.32
C GLN A 60 -6.56 16.05 15.83
N SER A 61 -7.31 16.86 16.57
CA SER A 61 -7.34 16.90 18.05
C SER A 61 -5.95 17.01 18.70
N ASN A 62 -5.00 17.75 18.11
CA ASN A 62 -3.63 17.97 18.60
C ASN A 62 -2.71 16.72 18.69
N VAL A 63 -3.14 15.52 18.27
CA VAL A 63 -2.33 14.28 18.43
C VAL A 63 -1.81 13.72 17.10
N ARG A 64 -2.48 13.95 15.96
CA ARG A 64 -2.02 13.52 14.63
C ARG A 64 -2.02 14.68 13.63
N ARG A 65 -0.85 14.97 13.06
CA ARG A 65 -0.71 15.86 11.89
C ARG A 65 -1.34 15.22 10.66
N GLY A 66 -1.83 16.05 9.74
CA GLY A 66 -2.33 15.58 8.46
C GLY A 66 -1.25 14.88 7.64
N SER A 67 -1.69 14.06 6.69
CA SER A 67 -0.80 13.41 5.74
C SER A 67 -1.44 13.40 4.36
N PHE A 68 -0.65 13.78 3.36
CA PHE A 68 -1.08 13.93 1.98
C PHE A 68 -0.07 13.29 1.02
N ALA A 69 -0.57 12.57 0.02
CA ALA A 69 0.24 12.03 -1.07
C ALA A 69 -0.02 12.74 -2.39
N ALA A 70 1.03 13.31 -2.98
CA ALA A 70 0.98 13.90 -4.32
C ALA A 70 1.39 12.86 -5.37
N TYR A 71 0.60 12.73 -6.45
CA TYR A 71 0.93 11.89 -7.60
C TYR A 71 1.20 12.72 -8.85
N LEU A 72 2.32 12.48 -9.52
CA LEU A 72 2.71 13.14 -10.77
C LEU A 72 3.09 12.10 -11.85
N PRO A 73 2.66 12.28 -13.12
CA PRO A 73 3.13 11.45 -14.22
C PRO A 73 4.63 11.57 -14.45
N VAL A 74 5.27 10.44 -14.78
CA VAL A 74 6.70 10.41 -15.10
C VAL A 74 7.04 11.22 -16.35
N GLU A 75 6.06 11.40 -17.24
CA GLU A 75 6.17 12.19 -18.47
C GLU A 75 6.01 13.70 -18.24
N HIS A 76 5.62 14.12 -17.03
CA HIS A 76 5.39 15.53 -16.75
C HIS A 76 6.71 16.33 -16.82
N PRO A 77 6.77 17.51 -17.48
CA PRO A 77 8.01 18.27 -17.64
C PRO A 77 8.74 18.58 -16.32
N ASP A 78 7.98 18.83 -15.25
CA ASP A 78 8.50 19.12 -13.92
C ASP A 78 8.84 17.87 -13.06
N ILE A 79 8.93 16.67 -13.65
CA ILE A 79 9.21 15.42 -12.91
C ILE A 79 10.52 15.46 -12.14
N LEU A 80 11.58 16.07 -12.69
CA LEU A 80 12.87 16.18 -12.01
C LEU A 80 12.83 17.18 -10.85
N GLU A 81 11.97 18.20 -10.92
CA GLU A 81 11.71 19.10 -9.80
C GLU A 81 10.91 18.37 -8.71
N PHE A 82 9.90 17.61 -9.10
CA PHE A 82 9.08 16.80 -8.19
C PHE A 82 9.91 15.79 -7.37
N LEU A 83 10.93 15.16 -7.99
CA LEU A 83 11.83 14.24 -7.31
C LEU A 83 12.77 14.90 -6.29
N GLN A 84 12.84 16.24 -6.24
CA GLN A 84 13.60 16.97 -5.22
C GLN A 84 12.82 17.16 -3.91
N ILE A 85 11.51 16.93 -3.90
CA ILE A 85 10.68 17.01 -2.68
C ILE A 85 11.29 16.13 -1.58
N ARG A 86 11.37 16.62 -0.33
CA ARG A 86 12.07 16.00 0.82
C ARG A 86 13.60 16.01 0.79
N ASN A 87 14.25 16.69 -0.16
CA ASN A 87 15.68 16.96 -0.05
C ASN A 87 15.94 18.05 0.99
N ASP A 88 17.13 18.07 1.59
CA ASP A 88 17.53 19.15 2.50
C ASP A 88 17.37 20.52 1.85
N GLY A 89 16.68 21.44 2.53
CA GLY A 89 16.40 22.79 2.03
C GLY A 89 15.22 22.92 1.06
N HIS A 90 14.57 21.83 0.64
CA HIS A 90 13.37 21.90 -0.19
C HIS A 90 12.16 22.43 0.62
N ALA A 91 11.27 23.21 0.02
CA ALA A 91 10.11 23.80 0.72
C ALA A 91 9.10 22.74 1.23
N ILE A 92 9.01 21.62 0.51
CA ILE A 92 8.13 20.48 0.82
C ILE A 92 8.95 19.37 1.47
N GLN A 93 8.66 19.04 2.74
CA GLN A 93 9.42 18.08 3.54
C GLN A 93 8.59 16.88 4.01
N ASN A 94 7.29 17.05 4.24
CA ASN A 94 6.47 16.04 4.90
C ASN A 94 5.58 15.26 3.94
N LEU A 95 5.20 15.83 2.79
CA LEU A 95 4.36 15.15 1.81
C LEU A 95 4.94 13.80 1.37
N SER A 96 4.03 12.83 1.25
CA SER A 96 4.28 11.61 0.49
C SER A 96 4.24 11.95 -1.00
N ILE A 97 5.08 11.30 -1.81
CA ILE A 97 5.12 11.51 -3.26
C ILE A 97 5.01 10.18 -4.00
N GLY A 98 4.29 10.17 -5.12
CA GLY A 98 4.09 9.03 -5.99
C GLY A 98 4.27 9.40 -7.47
N VAL A 99 4.82 8.48 -8.25
CA VAL A 99 5.02 8.65 -9.69
C VAL A 99 4.16 7.65 -10.45
N THR A 100 3.37 8.14 -11.41
CA THR A 100 2.57 7.29 -12.29
C THR A 100 3.33 7.01 -13.58
N ILE A 101 3.48 5.73 -13.92
CA ILE A 101 4.33 5.26 -15.02
C ILE A 101 3.50 4.44 -15.99
N SER A 102 3.54 4.79 -17.27
CA SER A 102 2.86 4.05 -18.34
C SER A 102 3.71 2.89 -18.88
N ASP A 103 3.04 1.88 -19.45
CA ASP A 103 3.71 0.76 -20.15
C ASP A 103 4.56 1.26 -21.33
N ALA A 104 4.08 2.28 -22.04
CA ALA A 104 4.81 2.90 -23.15
C ALA A 104 6.13 3.51 -22.65
N TRP A 105 6.08 4.28 -21.58
CA TRP A 105 7.27 4.87 -20.98
C TRP A 105 8.27 3.81 -20.49
N MET A 106 7.80 2.76 -19.83
CA MET A 106 8.65 1.64 -19.40
C MET A 106 9.34 0.96 -20.58
N LYS A 107 8.60 0.66 -21.65
CA LYS A 107 9.16 0.01 -22.86
C LYS A 107 10.24 0.86 -23.51
N GLU A 108 10.03 2.16 -23.64
CA GLU A 108 11.00 3.08 -24.22
C GLU A 108 12.26 3.23 -23.34
N MET A 109 12.08 3.29 -22.01
CA MET A 109 13.19 3.30 -21.05
C MET A 109 14.06 2.03 -21.17
N LEU A 110 13.43 0.86 -21.27
CA LEU A 110 14.12 -0.42 -21.45
C LEU A 110 14.84 -0.48 -22.80
N ALA A 111 14.21 0.01 -23.87
CA ALA A 111 14.77 0.05 -25.22
C ALA A 111 16.01 0.94 -25.38
N GLY A 112 16.34 1.77 -24.39
CA GLY A 112 17.58 2.55 -24.40
C GLY A 112 17.42 4.07 -24.44
N ASP A 113 16.20 4.59 -24.31
CA ASP A 113 15.98 6.04 -24.26
C ASP A 113 16.79 6.66 -23.11
N LYS A 114 17.71 7.57 -23.48
CA LYS A 114 18.66 8.17 -22.54
C LYS A 114 17.98 9.09 -21.53
N ASP A 115 16.98 9.85 -21.96
CA ASP A 115 16.28 10.80 -21.10
C ASP A 115 15.39 10.06 -20.11
N LYS A 116 14.68 9.02 -20.56
CA LYS A 116 13.90 8.15 -19.67
C LYS A 116 14.78 7.39 -18.69
N ARG A 117 15.93 6.88 -19.11
CA ARG A 117 16.91 6.24 -18.20
C ARG A 117 17.46 7.21 -17.15
N LYS A 118 17.67 8.48 -17.49
CA LYS A 118 18.06 9.52 -16.53
C LYS A 118 16.98 9.73 -15.47
N VAL A 119 15.72 9.86 -15.88
CA VAL A 119 14.58 10.00 -14.94
C VAL A 119 14.40 8.73 -14.10
N TRP A 120 14.52 7.55 -14.69
CA TRP A 120 14.48 6.27 -13.96
C TRP A 120 15.57 6.17 -12.89
N GLY A 121 16.80 6.55 -13.23
CA GLY A 121 17.90 6.63 -12.28
C GLY A 121 17.63 7.61 -11.14
N ALA A 122 16.99 8.76 -11.43
CA ALA A 122 16.58 9.71 -10.41
C ALA A 122 15.48 9.16 -9.49
N ILE A 123 14.51 8.40 -10.01
CA ILE A 123 13.48 7.71 -9.22
C ILE A 123 14.14 6.71 -8.25
N ILE A 124 15.03 5.85 -8.75
CA ILE A 124 15.73 4.86 -7.92
C ILE A 124 16.57 5.55 -6.84
N LYS A 125 17.35 6.57 -7.23
CA LYS A 125 18.15 7.36 -6.28
C LYS A 125 17.27 7.95 -5.18
N LYS A 126 16.14 8.55 -5.54
CA LYS A 126 15.21 9.15 -4.56
C LYS A 126 14.62 8.10 -3.61
N ARG A 127 14.35 6.88 -4.09
CA ARG A 127 13.86 5.76 -3.28
C ARG A 127 14.89 5.26 -2.28
N PHE A 128 16.18 5.29 -2.63
CA PHE A 128 17.25 5.05 -1.66
C PHE A 128 17.34 6.16 -0.60
N GLU A 129 17.22 7.43 -1.01
CA GLU A 129 17.37 8.58 -0.11
C GLU A 129 16.21 8.72 0.89
N SER A 130 14.99 8.42 0.46
CA SER A 130 13.78 8.79 1.22
C SER A 130 12.72 7.69 1.33
N GLY A 131 12.90 6.55 0.67
CA GLY A 131 11.86 5.50 0.54
C GLY A 131 10.75 5.82 -0.47
N TYR A 132 10.77 7.02 -1.05
CA TYR A 132 9.83 7.57 -2.04
C TYR A 132 10.49 7.78 -3.40
N PRO A 133 9.77 7.96 -4.51
CA PRO A 133 8.31 8.01 -4.61
C PRO A 133 7.67 6.63 -4.57
N TYR A 134 6.40 6.56 -4.20
CA TYR A 134 5.55 5.41 -4.52
C TYR A 134 5.54 5.21 -6.03
N ILE A 135 5.41 3.96 -6.48
CA ILE A 135 5.28 3.66 -7.91
C ILE A 135 3.85 3.25 -8.19
N PHE A 136 3.26 3.84 -9.21
CA PHE A 136 1.94 3.51 -9.71
C PHE A 136 2.08 3.09 -11.17
N TYR A 137 1.84 1.81 -11.47
CA TYR A 137 1.90 1.29 -12.83
C TYR A 137 0.56 1.50 -13.51
N LYS A 138 0.46 2.57 -14.29
CA LYS A 138 -0.79 3.12 -14.83
C LYS A 138 -1.61 2.10 -15.59
N ASN A 139 -0.98 1.35 -16.48
CA ASN A 139 -1.67 0.38 -17.32
C ASN A 139 -2.09 -0.86 -16.53
N ALA A 140 -1.28 -1.36 -15.59
CA ALA A 140 -1.66 -2.46 -14.70
C ALA A 140 -2.85 -2.07 -13.81
N MET A 141 -2.88 -0.82 -13.33
CA MET A 141 -3.98 -0.26 -12.56
C MET A 141 -5.29 -0.26 -13.35
N ASN A 142 -5.26 0.27 -14.58
CA ASN A 142 -6.46 0.47 -15.40
C ASN A 142 -6.93 -0.80 -16.14
N ARG A 143 -6.03 -1.69 -16.57
CA ARG A 143 -6.38 -2.98 -17.20
C ARG A 143 -7.14 -3.91 -16.26
N ASN A 144 -6.86 -3.82 -14.97
CA ASN A 144 -7.48 -4.62 -13.92
C ASN A 144 -8.41 -3.77 -13.04
N ALA A 145 -8.96 -2.68 -13.59
CA ALA A 145 -9.96 -1.85 -12.92
C ALA A 145 -11.32 -2.58 -12.86
N PRO A 146 -12.26 -2.17 -11.99
CA PRO A 146 -13.64 -2.62 -12.03
C PRO A 146 -14.25 -2.54 -13.43
N LEU A 147 -15.07 -3.53 -13.80
CA LEU A 147 -15.66 -3.63 -15.15
C LEU A 147 -16.39 -2.34 -15.56
N VAL A 148 -17.17 -1.75 -14.65
CA VAL A 148 -17.88 -0.49 -14.90
C VAL A 148 -16.96 0.68 -15.25
N TYR A 149 -15.72 0.72 -14.74
CA TYR A 149 -14.76 1.73 -15.13
C TYR A 149 -14.23 1.47 -16.54
N GLN A 150 -13.98 0.21 -16.89
CA GLN A 150 -13.54 -0.18 -18.23
C GLN A 150 -14.62 0.16 -19.27
N ASP A 151 -15.86 -0.26 -19.04
CA ASP A 151 -17.00 -0.03 -19.95
C ASP A 151 -17.27 1.46 -20.19
N LYS A 152 -17.07 2.29 -19.16
CA LYS A 152 -17.35 3.73 -19.21
C LYS A 152 -16.11 4.59 -19.50
N GLY A 153 -14.95 3.97 -19.76
CA GLY A 153 -13.69 4.68 -20.01
C GLY A 153 -13.24 5.57 -18.85
N LEU A 154 -13.51 5.16 -17.61
CA LEU A 154 -13.16 5.90 -16.39
C LEU A 154 -11.75 5.54 -15.93
N GLU A 155 -10.81 6.44 -16.19
CA GLU A 155 -9.39 6.23 -15.88
C GLU A 155 -9.09 6.48 -14.39
N ILE A 156 -8.29 5.61 -13.79
CA ILE A 156 -7.70 5.80 -12.46
C ILE A 156 -6.38 6.56 -12.65
N TYR A 157 -6.35 7.82 -12.19
CA TYR A 157 -5.21 8.73 -12.36
C TYR A 157 -4.15 8.63 -11.26
N ALA A 158 -4.56 8.24 -10.05
CA ALA A 158 -3.68 8.17 -8.88
C ALA A 158 -4.24 7.17 -7.86
N SER A 159 -3.43 6.85 -6.84
CA SER A 159 -3.86 6.07 -5.68
C SER A 159 -4.00 6.98 -4.44
N ASN A 160 -4.31 6.39 -3.28
CA ASN A 160 -4.41 7.09 -2.01
C ASN A 160 -3.05 7.26 -1.32
N LEU A 161 -3.06 7.80 -0.11
CA LEU A 161 -1.90 7.96 0.77
C LEU A 161 -1.08 6.68 0.98
N CYS A 162 -1.74 5.52 0.94
CA CYS A 162 -1.13 4.22 1.24
C CYS A 162 -0.95 3.32 0.01
N SER A 163 -1.26 3.82 -1.20
CA SER A 163 -1.08 3.16 -2.50
C SER A 163 -1.90 1.88 -2.75
N GLU A 164 -2.89 1.54 -1.92
CA GLU A 164 -3.77 0.37 -2.09
C GLU A 164 -5.08 0.69 -2.83
N ILE A 165 -5.48 1.95 -2.89
CA ILE A 165 -6.77 2.36 -3.46
C ILE A 165 -6.66 2.58 -4.97
N ALA A 166 -7.61 2.05 -5.73
CA ALA A 166 -7.62 2.09 -7.19
C ALA A 166 -8.98 2.58 -7.70
N LEU A 167 -9.27 3.86 -7.48
CA LEU A 167 -10.60 4.44 -7.74
C LEU A 167 -10.49 5.62 -8.70
N HIS A 168 -11.47 5.73 -9.59
CA HIS A 168 -11.58 6.88 -10.49
C HIS A 168 -11.90 8.15 -9.68
N SER A 169 -11.30 9.26 -10.08
CA SER A 169 -11.65 10.59 -9.58
C SER A 169 -11.76 11.58 -10.73
N ASN A 170 -12.59 12.60 -10.52
CA ASN A 170 -12.76 13.72 -11.43
C ASN A 170 -13.06 14.99 -10.62
N THR A 171 -13.36 16.09 -11.30
CA THR A 171 -13.61 17.39 -10.64
C THR A 171 -14.75 17.33 -9.60
N ASN A 172 -15.79 16.53 -9.89
CA ASN A 172 -17.02 16.44 -9.09
C ASN A 172 -17.05 15.24 -8.14
N GLU A 173 -16.12 14.31 -8.29
CA GLU A 173 -16.03 13.08 -7.50
C GLU A 173 -14.59 12.87 -7.03
N SER A 174 -14.37 13.11 -5.74
CA SER A 174 -13.12 12.76 -5.07
C SER A 174 -13.30 11.40 -4.41
N PHE A 175 -12.46 10.42 -4.76
CA PHE A 175 -12.67 9.08 -4.26
C PHE A 175 -12.57 9.01 -2.73
N VAL A 176 -13.41 8.17 -2.14
CA VAL A 176 -13.32 7.78 -0.73
C VAL A 176 -13.50 6.27 -0.63
N CYS A 177 -12.90 5.67 0.39
CA CYS A 177 -12.99 4.25 0.64
C CYS A 177 -13.05 4.00 2.15
N ASN A 178 -13.83 3.02 2.56
CA ASN A 178 -13.86 2.54 3.94
C ASN A 178 -13.14 1.21 4.03
N LEU A 179 -12.32 1.08 5.08
CA LEU A 179 -11.40 -0.02 5.22
C LEU A 179 -11.68 -0.82 6.49
N SER A 180 -11.58 -2.14 6.38
CA SER A 180 -11.42 -3.04 7.51
C SER A 180 -10.63 -4.26 7.06
N SER A 181 -10.21 -5.13 7.97
CA SER A 181 -9.32 -6.25 7.64
C SER A 181 -9.72 -7.52 8.35
N LEU A 182 -9.69 -8.63 7.62
CA LEU A 182 -9.84 -9.97 8.19
C LEU A 182 -8.50 -10.40 8.80
N ASN A 183 -8.55 -10.98 10.00
CA ASN A 183 -7.37 -11.56 10.63
C ASN A 183 -7.17 -12.98 10.08
N VAL A 184 -6.23 -13.15 9.15
CA VAL A 184 -6.00 -14.44 8.48
C VAL A 184 -5.26 -15.43 9.37
N LEU A 185 -4.72 -15.03 10.51
CA LEU A 185 -4.23 -15.99 11.52
C LEU A 185 -5.32 -17.02 11.87
N HIS A 186 -6.58 -16.58 11.92
CA HIS A 186 -7.74 -17.42 12.24
C HIS A 186 -8.44 -17.94 10.98
N TYR A 187 -7.77 -18.01 9.82
CA TYR A 187 -8.39 -18.37 8.56
C TYR A 187 -9.18 -19.69 8.62
N ASP A 188 -8.63 -20.73 9.25
CA ASP A 188 -9.33 -22.02 9.39
C ASP A 188 -10.59 -21.95 10.26
N GLU A 189 -10.69 -20.95 11.13
CA GLU A 189 -11.88 -20.74 11.98
C GLU A 189 -13.01 -20.07 11.20
N TRP A 190 -12.69 -19.15 10.27
CA TRP A 190 -13.71 -18.34 9.61
C TRP A 190 -13.91 -18.62 8.12
N LYS A 191 -13.04 -19.39 7.44
CA LYS A 191 -13.13 -19.61 5.98
C LYS A 191 -14.47 -20.18 5.51
N ASP A 192 -15.13 -20.98 6.36
CA ASP A 192 -16.43 -21.61 6.09
C ASP A 192 -17.62 -20.85 6.73
N THR A 193 -17.36 -19.68 7.32
CA THR A 193 -18.39 -18.80 7.92
C THR A 193 -18.73 -17.62 7.02
N ASP A 194 -19.69 -16.79 7.40
CA ASP A 194 -20.10 -15.57 6.70
C ASP A 194 -19.29 -14.32 7.09
N ALA A 195 -18.16 -14.47 7.81
CA ALA A 195 -17.40 -13.32 8.31
C ALA A 195 -16.99 -12.29 7.22
N PRO A 196 -16.50 -12.69 6.03
CA PRO A 196 -16.23 -11.73 4.94
C PRO A 196 -17.50 -11.04 4.41
N GLU A 197 -18.63 -11.75 4.34
CA GLU A 197 -19.93 -11.22 3.93
C GLU A 197 -20.43 -10.17 4.93
N ILE A 198 -20.41 -10.48 6.23
CA ILE A 198 -20.78 -9.57 7.31
C ILE A 198 -19.89 -8.34 7.31
N LEU A 199 -18.58 -8.49 7.10
CA LEU A 199 -17.66 -7.36 7.01
C LEU A 199 -17.99 -6.45 5.82
N THR A 200 -18.43 -7.03 4.70
CA THR A 200 -18.91 -6.27 3.53
C THR A 200 -20.16 -5.46 3.86
N TYR A 201 -21.13 -6.08 4.54
CA TYR A 201 -22.35 -5.40 4.96
C TYR A 201 -22.05 -4.26 5.95
N PHE A 202 -21.15 -4.52 6.91
CA PHE A 202 -20.70 -3.51 7.86
C PHE A 202 -20.07 -2.31 7.14
N LEU A 203 -19.17 -2.53 6.20
CA LEU A 203 -18.52 -1.44 5.47
C LEU A 203 -19.49 -0.64 4.59
N ASP A 204 -20.50 -1.27 3.98
CA ASP A 204 -21.57 -0.54 3.27
C ASP A 204 -22.43 0.31 4.22
N ALA A 205 -22.68 -0.17 5.44
CA ALA A 205 -23.35 0.62 6.48
C ALA A 205 -22.49 1.83 6.91
N VAL A 206 -21.19 1.65 7.11
CA VAL A 206 -20.25 2.77 7.38
C VAL A 206 -20.22 3.75 6.21
N MET A 207 -20.31 3.27 4.96
CA MET A 207 -20.37 4.13 3.78
C MET A 207 -21.66 4.97 3.76
N THR A 208 -22.79 4.38 4.16
CA THR A 208 -24.04 5.12 4.37
C THR A 208 -23.88 6.20 5.44
N GLU A 209 -23.25 5.87 6.57
CA GLU A 209 -22.99 6.86 7.62
C GLU A 209 -22.14 8.03 7.11
N PHE A 210 -21.07 7.75 6.34
CA PHE A 210 -20.24 8.78 5.72
C PHE A 210 -21.05 9.69 4.79
N ILE A 211 -21.91 9.11 3.93
CA ILE A 211 -22.77 9.86 3.01
C ILE A 211 -23.70 10.82 3.77
N GLU A 212 -24.31 10.36 4.86
CA GLU A 212 -25.23 11.18 5.65
C GLU A 212 -24.48 12.25 6.45
N LYS A 213 -23.35 11.92 7.09
CA LYS A 213 -22.54 12.89 7.85
C LYS A 213 -21.92 13.98 6.97
N CYS A 214 -21.68 13.70 5.69
CA CYS A 214 -21.15 14.70 4.75
C CYS A 214 -22.24 15.62 4.16
N LYS A 215 -23.52 15.34 4.39
CA LYS A 215 -24.62 16.13 3.82
C LYS A 215 -24.58 17.57 4.35
N GLY A 216 -24.52 18.54 3.44
CA GLY A 216 -24.47 19.97 3.78
C GLY A 216 -23.17 20.44 4.41
N LYS A 217 -22.14 19.58 4.51
CA LYS A 217 -20.83 19.96 5.06
C LYS A 217 -20.00 20.67 3.98
N PRO A 218 -19.54 21.92 4.21
CA PRO A 218 -18.74 22.65 3.23
C PRO A 218 -17.51 21.86 2.77
N PHE A 219 -17.22 21.94 1.47
CA PHE A 219 -16.10 21.28 0.79
C PHE A 219 -16.09 19.75 0.85
N MET A 220 -17.17 19.09 1.28
CA MET A 220 -17.30 17.63 1.32
C MET A 220 -18.21 17.06 0.21
N GLU A 221 -18.65 17.91 -0.72
CA GLU A 221 -19.61 17.53 -1.75
C GLU A 221 -19.02 16.51 -2.75
N ALA A 222 -17.80 16.73 -3.24
CA ALA A 222 -17.17 15.79 -4.16
C ALA A 222 -16.88 14.40 -3.53
N PRO A 223 -16.33 14.30 -2.30
CA PRO A 223 -16.26 13.03 -1.57
C PRO A 223 -17.61 12.35 -1.39
N ARG A 224 -18.65 13.11 -1.06
CA ARG A 224 -20.01 12.58 -0.87
C ARG A 224 -20.63 12.10 -2.18
N ASN A 225 -20.42 12.82 -3.28
CA ASN A 225 -20.94 12.44 -4.59
C ASN A 225 -20.33 11.12 -5.04
N PHE A 226 -19.00 10.98 -4.91
CA PHE A 226 -18.34 9.70 -5.15
C PHE A 226 -18.94 8.57 -4.30
N ALA A 227 -19.07 8.80 -2.99
CA ALA A 227 -19.59 7.80 -2.07
C ALA A 227 -21.01 7.34 -2.45
N LYS A 228 -21.89 8.27 -2.84
CA LYS A 228 -23.25 7.95 -3.31
C LYS A 228 -23.25 7.19 -4.62
N ASN A 229 -22.40 7.59 -5.56
CA ASN A 229 -22.40 7.06 -6.92
C ASN A 229 -21.75 5.69 -7.03
N GLN A 230 -20.74 5.42 -6.20
CA GLN A 230 -19.83 4.29 -6.41
C GLN A 230 -19.75 3.33 -5.21
N ARG A 231 -19.95 3.84 -3.98
CA ARG A 231 -19.94 3.05 -2.72
C ARG A 231 -18.73 2.10 -2.58
N ALA A 232 -17.54 2.56 -2.94
CA ALA A 232 -16.32 1.75 -2.93
C ALA A 232 -15.93 1.27 -1.51
N LEU A 233 -15.67 -0.03 -1.36
CA LEU A 233 -15.19 -0.63 -0.12
C LEU A 233 -13.79 -1.23 -0.30
N GLY A 234 -13.04 -1.38 0.79
CA GLY A 234 -11.72 -1.98 0.79
C GLY A 234 -11.51 -2.92 1.98
N ILE A 235 -11.87 -4.18 1.79
CA ILE A 235 -11.57 -5.27 2.72
C ILE A 235 -10.14 -5.74 2.47
N GLY A 236 -9.32 -5.63 3.52
CA GLY A 236 -7.94 -6.10 3.55
C GLY A 236 -7.77 -7.37 4.38
N VAL A 237 -6.51 -7.74 4.58
CA VAL A 237 -6.11 -8.80 5.52
C VAL A 237 -5.01 -8.28 6.44
N LEU A 238 -4.83 -8.95 7.57
CA LEU A 238 -3.67 -8.84 8.45
C LEU A 238 -3.35 -10.19 9.05
N GLY A 239 -2.14 -10.38 9.56
CA GLY A 239 -1.72 -11.64 10.16
C GLY A 239 -1.20 -12.68 9.16
N TRP A 240 -0.85 -12.30 7.93
CA TRP A 240 -0.40 -13.24 6.89
C TRP A 240 0.82 -14.06 7.33
N HIS A 241 1.89 -13.39 7.77
CA HIS A 241 3.10 -14.10 8.20
C HIS A 241 2.88 -14.86 9.52
N SER A 242 2.02 -14.35 10.39
CA SER A 242 1.62 -15.04 11.62
C SER A 242 0.89 -16.36 11.32
N LEU A 243 0.00 -16.39 10.32
CA LEU A 243 -0.65 -17.62 9.87
C LEU A 243 0.38 -18.64 9.41
N LEU A 244 1.32 -18.21 8.55
CA LEU A 244 2.38 -19.07 8.04
C LEU A 244 3.22 -19.66 9.18
N GLN A 245 3.68 -18.82 10.10
CA GLN A 245 4.50 -19.24 11.24
C GLN A 245 3.73 -20.15 12.22
N SER A 246 2.43 -19.91 12.43
CA SER A 246 1.58 -20.79 13.25
C SER A 246 1.45 -22.20 12.70
N LYS A 247 1.72 -22.38 11.40
CA LYS A 247 1.68 -23.67 10.69
C LYS A 247 3.06 -24.19 10.33
N MET A 248 4.14 -23.55 10.81
CA MET A 248 5.52 -23.83 10.42
C MET A 248 5.74 -23.84 8.89
N ILE A 249 5.06 -22.94 8.17
CA ILE A 249 5.21 -22.77 6.72
C ILE A 249 6.17 -21.62 6.46
N ALA A 250 7.23 -21.87 5.71
CA ALA A 250 8.17 -20.82 5.30
C ALA A 250 7.51 -19.86 4.30
N PHE A 251 7.79 -18.56 4.42
CA PHE A 251 7.20 -17.55 3.55
C PHE A 251 7.45 -17.83 2.06
N GLU A 252 8.64 -18.32 1.71
CA GLU A 252 9.08 -18.52 0.32
C GLU A 252 8.66 -19.87 -0.28
N SER A 253 7.92 -20.67 0.49
CA SER A 253 7.50 -22.02 0.13
C SER A 253 6.36 -22.04 -0.90
N MET A 254 6.19 -23.19 -1.55
CA MET A 254 5.06 -23.40 -2.46
C MET A 254 3.74 -23.50 -1.70
N GLU A 255 3.74 -24.07 -0.49
CA GLU A 255 2.59 -24.11 0.40
C GLU A 255 2.08 -22.70 0.74
N ALA A 256 2.99 -21.75 1.03
CA ALA A 256 2.63 -20.35 1.27
C ALA A 256 1.94 -19.73 0.04
N LYS A 257 2.43 -20.01 -1.17
CA LYS A 257 1.79 -19.56 -2.42
C LYS A 257 0.39 -20.14 -2.55
N PHE A 258 0.19 -21.44 -2.32
CA PHE A 258 -1.14 -22.05 -2.42
C PHE A 258 -2.13 -21.42 -1.44
N LEU A 259 -1.72 -21.26 -0.18
CA LEU A 259 -2.55 -20.66 0.86
C LEU A 259 -2.86 -19.18 0.57
N ASN A 260 -1.88 -18.42 0.06
CA ASN A 260 -2.07 -17.04 -0.38
C ASN A 260 -3.14 -16.94 -1.49
N GLN A 261 -3.14 -17.88 -2.44
CA GLN A 261 -4.16 -17.97 -3.49
C GLN A 261 -5.54 -18.30 -2.93
N GLU A 262 -5.61 -19.32 -2.08
CA GLU A 262 -6.85 -19.81 -1.49
C GLU A 262 -7.56 -18.71 -0.69
N ILE A 263 -6.87 -18.08 0.25
CA ILE A 263 -7.43 -17.04 1.14
C ILE A 263 -8.04 -15.91 0.31
N HIS A 264 -7.29 -15.34 -0.63
CA HIS A 264 -7.76 -14.17 -1.37
C HIS A 264 -8.87 -14.53 -2.36
N LYS A 265 -8.86 -15.74 -2.93
CA LYS A 265 -9.95 -16.26 -3.76
C LYS A 265 -11.23 -16.45 -2.94
N THR A 266 -11.11 -17.01 -1.73
CA THR A 266 -12.24 -17.20 -0.79
C THR A 266 -12.84 -15.87 -0.39
N ILE A 267 -12.02 -14.89 0.03
CA ILE A 267 -12.50 -13.55 0.37
C ILE A 267 -13.21 -12.91 -0.83
N GLN A 268 -12.59 -12.93 -2.02
CA GLN A 268 -13.22 -12.34 -3.22
C GLN A 268 -14.58 -12.96 -3.53
N ALA A 269 -14.70 -14.29 -3.48
CA ALA A 269 -15.97 -14.97 -3.78
C ALA A 269 -17.07 -14.52 -2.80
N LYS A 270 -16.74 -14.44 -1.52
CA LYS A 270 -17.65 -14.06 -0.44
C LYS A 270 -18.04 -12.57 -0.50
N THR A 271 -17.10 -11.67 -0.71
CA THR A 271 -17.40 -10.23 -0.83
C THR A 271 -18.20 -9.93 -2.10
N LYS A 272 -17.93 -10.63 -3.22
CA LYS A 272 -18.73 -10.55 -4.45
C LYS A 272 -20.15 -11.09 -4.28
N TYR A 273 -20.34 -12.13 -3.48
CA TYR A 273 -21.67 -12.58 -3.12
C TYR A 273 -22.41 -11.51 -2.30
N ALA A 274 -21.76 -10.97 -1.27
CA ALA A 274 -22.34 -9.97 -0.40
C ALA A 274 -22.76 -8.67 -1.12
N THR A 275 -21.93 -8.13 -2.02
CA THR A 275 -22.29 -6.92 -2.79
C THR A 275 -23.53 -7.13 -3.68
N LYS A 276 -23.74 -8.35 -4.21
CA LYS A 276 -24.94 -8.69 -4.99
C LYS A 276 -26.19 -8.78 -4.11
N GLU A 277 -26.07 -9.38 -2.93
CA GLU A 277 -27.16 -9.43 -1.96
C GLU A 277 -27.56 -8.02 -1.49
N LEU A 278 -26.57 -7.17 -1.19
CA LEU A 278 -26.83 -5.76 -0.85
C LEU A 278 -27.54 -5.02 -1.99
N ALA A 279 -27.22 -5.31 -3.25
CA ALA A 279 -27.87 -4.70 -4.40
C ALA A 279 -29.34 -5.10 -4.52
N LYS A 280 -29.68 -6.36 -4.21
CA LYS A 280 -31.08 -6.84 -4.19
C LYS A 280 -31.90 -6.11 -3.12
N VAL A 281 -31.31 -5.90 -1.94
CA VAL A 281 -32.01 -5.31 -0.78
C VAL A 281 -32.08 -3.78 -0.87
N TYR A 282 -30.97 -3.12 -1.21
CA TYR A 282 -30.84 -1.66 -1.13
C TYR A 282 -30.74 -0.97 -2.50
N GLY A 283 -30.75 -1.74 -3.59
CA GLY A 283 -30.58 -1.27 -4.96
C GLY A 283 -29.12 -0.98 -5.34
N GLU A 284 -28.86 -0.88 -6.63
CA GLU A 284 -27.56 -0.44 -7.17
C GLU A 284 -27.41 1.09 -7.06
N PRO A 285 -26.22 1.61 -6.74
CA PRO A 285 -25.94 3.04 -6.84
C PRO A 285 -25.89 3.51 -8.31
N PRO A 286 -25.96 4.84 -8.57
CA PRO A 286 -26.02 5.40 -9.92
C PRO A 286 -24.98 4.86 -10.91
N LEU A 287 -23.71 4.68 -10.51
CA LEU A 287 -22.67 4.21 -11.43
C LEU A 287 -22.88 2.74 -11.83
N LEU A 288 -23.44 1.92 -10.94
CA LEU A 288 -23.60 0.47 -11.09
C LEU A 288 -24.99 0.05 -11.59
N LYS A 289 -25.79 0.97 -12.11
CA LYS A 289 -27.09 0.62 -12.69
C LYS A 289 -26.93 -0.43 -13.80
N GLY A 290 -27.54 -1.60 -13.62
CA GLY A 290 -27.49 -2.74 -14.54
C GLY A 290 -26.30 -3.69 -14.33
N TYR A 291 -25.45 -3.47 -13.32
CA TYR A 291 -24.28 -4.32 -13.05
C TYR A 291 -24.54 -5.41 -11.99
N GLY A 292 -25.66 -5.35 -11.27
CA GLY A 292 -26.09 -6.33 -10.26
C GLY A 292 -25.37 -6.22 -8.91
N GLU A 293 -24.61 -5.15 -8.66
CA GLU A 293 -23.74 -5.00 -7.48
C GLU A 293 -23.97 -3.67 -6.75
N ARG A 294 -23.76 -3.66 -5.43
CA ARG A 294 -23.94 -2.47 -4.59
C ARG A 294 -22.70 -1.59 -4.54
N ASN A 295 -21.53 -2.20 -4.62
CA ASN A 295 -20.23 -1.57 -4.37
C ASN A 295 -19.31 -1.76 -5.58
N VAL A 296 -18.66 -0.68 -6.05
CA VAL A 296 -17.78 -0.74 -7.24
C VAL A 296 -16.52 -1.58 -7.01
N THR A 297 -16.07 -1.61 -5.76
CA THR A 297 -14.93 -2.40 -5.27
C THR A 297 -15.24 -2.93 -3.89
N THR A 298 -14.58 -4.04 -3.55
CA THR A 298 -14.73 -4.69 -2.25
C THR A 298 -13.42 -4.96 -1.54
N MET A 299 -12.27 -5.06 -2.23
CA MET A 299 -11.01 -5.51 -1.65
C MET A 299 -9.87 -4.52 -1.89
N ALA A 300 -9.15 -4.18 -0.83
CA ALA A 300 -7.92 -3.39 -0.87
C ALA A 300 -7.03 -3.76 0.30
N ILE A 301 -5.75 -4.07 0.05
CA ILE A 301 -4.84 -4.52 1.10
C ILE A 301 -4.05 -3.31 1.63
N ALA A 302 -4.61 -2.64 2.64
CA ALA A 302 -3.99 -1.49 3.30
C ALA A 302 -2.86 -1.89 4.27
N PRO A 303 -2.01 -0.95 4.72
CA PRO A 303 -1.11 -1.18 5.83
C PRO A 303 -1.91 -1.24 7.13
N THR A 304 -1.67 -2.25 7.97
CA THR A 304 -2.44 -2.47 9.21
C THR A 304 -1.56 -2.40 10.47
N THR A 305 -0.53 -1.55 10.45
CA THR A 305 0.48 -1.45 11.53
C THR A 305 -0.12 -1.27 12.93
N SER A 306 -1.10 -0.37 13.08
CA SER A 306 -1.77 -0.14 14.38
C SER A 306 -2.75 -1.26 14.71
N SER A 307 -3.58 -1.67 13.74
CA SER A 307 -4.61 -2.70 13.95
C SER A 307 -4.00 -4.06 14.32
N SER A 308 -2.89 -4.44 13.68
CA SER A 308 -2.20 -5.69 13.95
C SER A 308 -1.57 -5.71 15.34
N PHE A 309 -1.12 -4.55 15.83
CA PHE A 309 -0.65 -4.42 17.22
C PHE A 309 -1.80 -4.59 18.23
N ILE A 310 -2.98 -4.03 17.95
CA ILE A 310 -4.17 -4.16 18.80
C ILE A 310 -4.66 -5.61 18.84
N LEU A 311 -4.67 -6.30 17.69
CA LEU A 311 -5.14 -7.67 17.54
C LEU A 311 -4.03 -8.69 17.86
N GLY A 312 -3.49 -8.64 19.07
CA GLY A 312 -2.56 -9.67 19.56
C GLY A 312 -1.16 -9.60 18.96
N GLN A 313 -0.75 -8.45 18.42
CA GLN A 313 0.58 -8.25 17.82
C GLN A 313 0.88 -9.21 16.65
N VAL A 314 -0.14 -9.56 15.87
CA VAL A 314 0.04 -10.32 14.63
C VAL A 314 0.80 -9.51 13.58
N SER A 315 1.31 -10.19 12.55
CA SER A 315 2.04 -9.58 11.45
C SER A 315 1.20 -8.55 10.68
N PRO A 316 1.80 -7.43 10.25
CA PRO A 316 1.07 -6.37 9.57
C PRO A 316 0.72 -6.76 8.14
N SER A 317 -0.56 -6.67 7.81
CA SER A 317 -1.08 -6.82 6.44
C SER A 317 -0.64 -8.14 5.81
N ILE A 318 -0.08 -8.08 4.59
CA ILE A 318 0.59 -9.17 3.87
C ILE A 318 2.12 -9.15 4.03
N GLU A 319 2.66 -8.33 4.94
CA GLU A 319 4.09 -8.10 5.10
C GLU A 319 4.70 -9.14 6.06
N PRO A 320 5.91 -9.65 5.78
CA PRO A 320 6.66 -10.41 6.76
C PRO A 320 6.99 -9.58 8.00
N LEU A 321 7.32 -10.28 9.10
CA LEU A 321 7.76 -9.60 10.32
C LEU A 321 9.18 -9.05 10.10
N ASN A 322 9.38 -7.78 10.45
CA ASN A 322 10.72 -7.17 10.37
C ASN A 322 11.75 -7.79 11.32
N SER A 323 11.27 -8.43 12.39
CA SER A 323 12.10 -9.01 13.44
C SER A 323 11.29 -10.02 14.26
N ASN A 324 11.92 -11.11 14.71
CA ASN A 324 11.34 -12.03 15.68
C ASN A 324 11.42 -11.53 17.13
N TYR A 325 12.23 -10.50 17.40
CA TYR A 325 12.39 -9.93 18.73
C TYR A 325 12.75 -8.44 18.65
N PHE A 326 11.85 -7.58 19.15
CA PHE A 326 12.09 -6.15 19.19
C PHE A 326 11.50 -5.49 20.43
N VAL A 327 12.09 -4.37 20.83
CA VAL A 327 11.57 -3.50 21.89
C VAL A 327 10.98 -2.27 21.23
N LYS A 328 9.72 -1.98 21.53
CA LYS A 328 9.00 -0.82 21.03
C LYS A 328 8.78 0.18 22.15
N ASP A 329 9.32 1.37 21.96
CA ASP A 329 9.00 2.53 22.79
C ASP A 329 7.58 3.02 22.42
N LEU A 330 6.64 2.87 23.34
CA LEU A 330 5.31 3.48 23.24
C LEU A 330 5.17 4.54 24.33
N ALA A 331 4.23 5.47 24.14
CA ALA A 331 3.96 6.55 25.10
C ALA A 331 3.68 6.05 26.53
N LYS A 332 3.31 4.78 26.71
CA LYS A 332 3.01 4.13 28.00
C LYS A 332 4.13 3.19 28.51
N GLY A 333 5.29 3.14 27.87
CA GLY A 333 6.43 2.32 28.30
C GLY A 333 7.14 1.58 27.16
N LYS A 334 8.17 0.82 27.53
CA LYS A 334 8.89 -0.10 26.62
C LYS A 334 8.17 -1.43 26.58
N PHE A 335 7.65 -1.80 25.41
CA PHE A 335 6.99 -3.07 25.19
C PHE A 335 7.90 -3.97 24.37
N THR A 336 8.22 -5.12 24.95
CA THR A 336 9.01 -6.13 24.27
C THR A 336 8.07 -7.07 23.51
N TYR A 337 8.30 -7.23 22.21
CA TYR A 337 7.66 -8.26 21.40
C TYR A 337 8.65 -9.39 21.17
N LYS A 338 8.23 -10.60 21.53
CA LYS A 338 8.84 -11.86 21.08
C LYS A 338 7.84 -12.55 20.16
N ASN A 339 8.33 -13.12 19.07
CA ASN A 339 7.50 -13.94 18.20
C ASN A 339 7.00 -15.18 18.98
N PRO A 340 5.68 -15.31 19.20
CA PRO A 340 5.14 -16.38 20.04
C PRO A 340 5.36 -17.77 19.45
N TYR A 341 5.41 -17.89 18.11
CA TYR A 341 5.64 -19.17 17.44
C TYR A 341 7.11 -19.60 17.52
N LEU A 342 8.03 -18.63 17.48
CA LEU A 342 9.45 -18.90 17.74
C LEU A 342 9.67 -19.25 19.22
N GLU A 343 8.99 -18.56 20.13
CA GLU A 343 9.10 -18.86 21.57
C GLU A 343 8.67 -20.30 21.87
N ALA A 344 7.52 -20.74 21.35
CA ALA A 344 7.08 -22.13 21.47
C ALA A 344 8.09 -23.14 20.90
N LEU A 345 8.68 -22.87 19.72
CA LEU A 345 9.71 -23.73 19.13
C LEU A 345 10.99 -23.78 19.99
N LEU A 346 11.40 -22.65 20.56
CA LEU A 346 12.55 -22.58 21.45
C LEU A 346 12.28 -23.33 22.76
N GLU A 347 11.05 -23.34 23.26
CA GLU A 347 10.66 -24.13 24.43
C GLU A 347 10.75 -25.62 24.15
N GLU A 348 10.23 -26.08 23.03
CA GLU A 348 10.30 -27.48 22.60
C GLU A 348 11.75 -27.99 22.49
N LYS A 349 12.68 -27.14 22.04
CA LYS A 349 14.10 -27.48 21.93
C LYS A 349 14.90 -27.26 23.22
N GLU A 350 14.26 -26.87 24.31
CA GLU A 350 14.92 -26.48 25.58
C GLU A 350 15.95 -25.34 25.39
N LYS A 351 15.68 -24.44 24.44
CA LYS A 351 16.50 -23.26 24.09
C LYS A 351 15.81 -21.93 24.37
N ASN A 352 14.65 -21.90 25.03
CA ASN A 352 14.00 -20.66 25.45
C ASN A 352 14.73 -19.99 26.64
N THR A 353 15.93 -19.47 26.40
CA THR A 353 16.77 -18.83 27.42
C THR A 353 16.99 -17.34 27.13
N GLN A 354 17.32 -16.57 28.18
CA GLN A 354 17.62 -15.13 28.03
C GLN A 354 18.83 -14.90 27.13
N GLU A 355 19.86 -15.73 27.22
CA GLU A 355 21.03 -15.71 26.34
C GLU A 355 20.62 -15.85 24.86
N VAL A 356 19.78 -16.83 24.52
CA VAL A 356 19.34 -17.04 23.13
C VAL A 356 18.58 -15.81 22.63
N TRP A 357 17.59 -15.32 23.36
CA TRP A 357 16.85 -14.10 22.99
C TRP A 357 17.74 -12.86 22.87
N LYS A 358 18.78 -12.74 23.72
CA LYS A 358 19.76 -11.66 23.62
C LYS A 358 20.56 -11.76 22.32
N THR A 359 20.97 -12.96 21.89
CA THR A 359 21.64 -13.10 20.59
C THR A 359 20.72 -12.72 19.43
N ILE A 360 19.44 -13.12 19.48
CA ILE A 360 18.43 -12.75 18.48
C ILE A 360 18.29 -11.22 18.41
N LEU A 361 18.21 -10.52 19.56
CA LEU A 361 18.12 -9.06 19.60
C LEU A 361 19.33 -8.38 18.94
N VAL A 362 20.53 -8.82 19.30
CA VAL A 362 21.80 -8.25 18.80
C VAL A 362 21.95 -8.49 17.29
N LYS A 363 21.44 -9.61 16.79
CA LYS A 363 21.35 -9.94 15.36
C LYS A 363 20.09 -9.37 14.68
N GLY A 364 19.49 -8.33 15.27
CA GLY A 364 18.40 -7.58 14.65
C GLY A 364 17.11 -8.38 14.49
N GLY A 365 16.86 -9.38 15.34
CA GLY A 365 15.69 -10.25 15.26
C GLY A 365 15.87 -11.51 14.44
N SER A 366 17.04 -11.72 13.84
CA SER A 366 17.35 -12.91 13.05
C SER A 366 17.56 -14.14 13.93
N VAL A 367 17.25 -15.31 13.37
CA VAL A 367 17.55 -16.63 13.95
C VAL A 367 18.50 -17.46 13.07
N GLN A 368 18.98 -16.90 11.95
CA GLN A 368 19.76 -17.67 10.97
C GLN A 368 21.09 -18.18 11.55
N HIS A 369 21.62 -17.48 12.56
CA HIS A 369 22.86 -17.83 13.28
C HIS A 369 22.69 -18.91 14.36
N LEU A 370 21.47 -19.40 14.62
CA LEU A 370 21.24 -20.39 15.66
C LEU A 370 21.48 -21.81 15.11
N ASP A 371 22.62 -22.41 15.46
CA ASP A 371 23.06 -23.71 14.91
C ASP A 371 22.18 -24.91 15.30
N PHE A 372 21.36 -24.75 16.35
CA PHE A 372 20.44 -25.81 16.81
C PHE A 372 19.08 -25.79 16.09
N LEU A 373 18.83 -24.79 15.23
CA LEU A 373 17.67 -24.78 14.35
C LEU A 373 18.03 -25.43 13.01
N SER A 374 17.12 -26.26 12.51
CA SER A 374 17.17 -26.79 11.14
C SER A 374 17.02 -25.67 10.11
N ASP A 375 17.38 -25.95 8.85
CA ASP A 375 17.24 -24.99 7.75
C ASP A 375 15.75 -24.69 7.47
N GLU A 376 14.87 -25.68 7.64
CA GLU A 376 13.42 -25.52 7.52
C GLU A 376 12.88 -24.56 8.59
N GLU A 377 13.28 -24.74 9.86
CA GLU A 377 12.88 -23.85 10.95
C GLU A 377 13.43 -22.43 10.74
N LYS A 378 14.69 -22.31 10.31
CA LYS A 378 15.28 -21.01 9.96
C LYS A 378 14.52 -20.33 8.83
N ALA A 379 14.06 -21.09 7.82
CA ALA A 379 13.28 -20.56 6.71
C ALA A 379 11.90 -20.00 7.15
N VAL A 380 11.25 -20.63 8.13
CA VAL A 380 9.97 -20.16 8.73
C VAL A 380 10.12 -18.81 9.43
N PHE A 381 11.25 -18.61 10.10
CA PHE A 381 11.48 -17.43 10.94
C PHE A 381 12.41 -16.39 10.30
N LYS A 382 12.59 -16.43 8.97
CA LYS A 382 13.24 -15.33 8.24
C LYS A 382 12.50 -14.01 8.49
N THR A 383 13.28 -12.97 8.74
CA THR A 383 12.77 -11.59 8.83
C THR A 383 12.52 -11.02 7.44
N PHE A 384 11.79 -9.90 7.35
CA PHE A 384 11.49 -9.26 6.06
C PHE A 384 12.75 -8.93 5.24
N GLY A 385 13.86 -8.57 5.90
CA GLY A 385 15.14 -8.30 5.23
C GLY A 385 15.86 -9.55 4.71
N GLU A 386 15.49 -10.73 5.20
CA GLU A 386 16.08 -12.04 4.84
C GLU A 386 15.20 -12.84 3.87
N ILE A 387 13.99 -12.36 3.58
CA ILE A 387 13.09 -12.95 2.58
C ILE A 387 13.40 -12.34 1.22
N SER A 388 13.40 -13.17 0.18
CA SER A 388 13.50 -12.71 -1.20
C SER A 388 12.41 -11.69 -1.54
N GLN A 389 12.84 -10.51 -1.96
CA GLN A 389 11.92 -9.46 -2.38
C GLN A 389 11.22 -9.80 -3.71
N LYS A 390 11.85 -10.63 -4.54
CA LYS A 390 11.21 -11.18 -5.73
C LYS A 390 10.04 -12.09 -5.35
N GLU A 391 10.21 -12.90 -4.31
CA GLU A 391 9.15 -13.78 -3.80
C GLU A 391 7.97 -12.98 -3.20
N ILE A 392 8.25 -11.87 -2.53
CA ILE A 392 7.23 -10.90 -2.11
C ILE A 392 6.40 -10.39 -3.29
N ILE A 393 7.06 -10.04 -4.41
CA ILE A 393 6.37 -9.61 -5.63
C ILE A 393 5.57 -10.75 -6.27
N ILE A 394 6.10 -11.97 -6.29
CA ILE A 394 5.41 -13.14 -6.86
C ILE A 394 4.09 -13.38 -6.11
N GLN A 395 4.11 -13.43 -4.78
CA GLN A 395 2.89 -13.61 -4.00
C GLN A 395 1.93 -12.42 -4.13
N ALA A 396 2.46 -11.21 -4.23
CA ALA A 396 1.66 -10.01 -4.49
C ALA A 396 0.93 -10.08 -5.84
N ALA A 397 1.63 -10.47 -6.91
CA ALA A 397 1.04 -10.65 -8.24
C ALA A 397 0.00 -11.77 -8.25
N GLN A 398 0.28 -12.86 -7.52
CA GLN A 398 -0.61 -14.00 -7.38
C GLN A 398 -1.97 -13.61 -6.75
N ARG A 399 -1.93 -12.86 -5.64
CA ARG A 399 -3.15 -12.39 -4.94
C ARG A 399 -3.83 -11.23 -5.66
N GLN A 400 -3.10 -10.43 -6.43
CA GLN A 400 -3.64 -9.27 -7.16
C GLN A 400 -4.80 -9.67 -8.09
N LYS A 401 -4.79 -10.90 -8.60
CA LYS A 401 -5.88 -11.48 -9.43
C LYS A 401 -7.23 -11.50 -8.73
N PHE A 402 -7.24 -11.50 -7.39
CA PHE A 402 -8.45 -11.55 -6.58
C PHE A 402 -8.80 -10.19 -5.95
N ILE A 403 -7.94 -9.18 -6.09
CA ILE A 403 -8.10 -7.85 -5.48
C ILE A 403 -8.52 -6.85 -6.56
N ASP A 404 -9.72 -6.30 -6.44
CA ASP A 404 -10.28 -5.33 -7.39
C ASP A 404 -9.62 -3.94 -7.28
N GLN A 405 -9.09 -3.58 -6.11
CA GLN A 405 -8.20 -2.42 -5.95
C GLN A 405 -6.72 -2.80 -6.06
N SER A 406 -5.86 -2.37 -5.12
CA SER A 406 -4.43 -2.67 -5.07
C SER A 406 -4.02 -3.15 -3.66
N GLN A 407 -2.72 -3.23 -3.43
CA GLN A 407 -2.10 -3.62 -2.17
C GLN A 407 -0.93 -2.69 -1.84
N SER A 408 -0.81 -2.26 -0.58
CA SER A 408 0.31 -1.46 -0.09
C SER A 408 1.57 -2.32 0.02
N LEU A 409 2.26 -2.50 -1.09
CA LEU A 409 3.41 -3.39 -1.18
C LEU A 409 4.71 -2.65 -0.84
N ASN A 410 5.17 -2.79 0.40
CA ASN A 410 6.52 -2.37 0.75
C ASN A 410 7.54 -3.35 0.15
N ILE A 411 8.71 -2.83 -0.18
CA ILE A 411 9.90 -3.64 -0.47
C ILE A 411 11.01 -3.24 0.50
N MET A 412 11.83 -4.21 0.88
CA MET A 412 12.96 -3.99 1.77
C MET A 412 14.27 -4.18 1.00
N VAL A 413 15.07 -3.11 0.93
CA VAL A 413 16.30 -3.07 0.14
C VAL A 413 17.46 -2.77 1.08
N HIS A 414 18.50 -3.59 1.01
CA HIS A 414 19.71 -3.38 1.81
C HIS A 414 20.44 -2.12 1.31
N PRO A 415 21.02 -1.27 2.18
CA PRO A 415 21.72 -0.04 1.76
C PRO A 415 22.90 -0.28 0.78
N LYS A 416 23.47 -1.48 0.79
CA LYS A 416 24.55 -1.92 -0.12
C LYS A 416 24.05 -2.53 -1.44
N SER A 417 22.75 -2.72 -1.63
CA SER A 417 22.19 -3.25 -2.87
C SER A 417 22.49 -2.31 -4.03
N SER A 418 22.84 -2.86 -5.19
CA SER A 418 23.17 -2.01 -6.33
C SER A 418 21.89 -1.35 -6.88
N PRO A 419 21.98 -0.11 -7.41
CA PRO A 419 20.84 0.51 -8.11
C PRO A 419 20.30 -0.34 -9.27
N LYS A 420 21.15 -1.18 -9.87
CA LYS A 420 20.78 -2.10 -10.94
C LYS A 420 19.84 -3.21 -10.43
N ASP A 421 20.12 -3.81 -9.28
CA ASP A 421 19.28 -4.88 -8.73
C ASP A 421 17.91 -4.35 -8.32
N VAL A 422 17.87 -3.15 -7.71
CA VAL A 422 16.61 -2.47 -7.38
C VAL A 422 15.83 -2.14 -8.65
N SER A 423 16.50 -1.65 -9.70
CA SER A 423 15.89 -1.44 -11.00
C SER A 423 15.27 -2.72 -11.54
N GLN A 424 15.99 -3.84 -11.50
CA GLN A 424 15.50 -5.13 -11.99
C GLN A 424 14.31 -5.63 -11.20
N LEU A 425 14.30 -5.46 -9.87
CA LEU A 425 13.17 -5.82 -9.01
C LEU A 425 11.92 -4.99 -9.34
N MET A 426 12.08 -3.68 -9.56
CA MET A 426 10.97 -2.79 -9.95
C MET A 426 10.46 -3.08 -11.37
N ILE A 427 11.35 -3.46 -12.30
CA ILE A 427 10.95 -3.91 -13.65
C ILE A 427 10.20 -5.24 -13.54
N PHE A 428 10.67 -6.16 -12.71
CA PHE A 428 9.98 -7.43 -12.46
C PHE A 428 8.57 -7.20 -11.87
N ALA A 429 8.41 -6.27 -10.91
CA ALA A 429 7.09 -5.89 -10.40
C ALA A 429 6.14 -5.43 -11.52
N TRP A 430 6.64 -4.59 -12.44
CA TRP A 430 5.88 -4.12 -13.60
C TRP A 430 5.48 -5.28 -14.52
N GLU A 431 6.43 -6.16 -14.86
CA GLU A 431 6.19 -7.33 -15.72
C GLU A 431 5.16 -8.30 -15.11
N GLN A 432 5.16 -8.46 -13.78
CA GLN A 432 4.19 -9.28 -13.06
C GLN A 432 2.81 -8.63 -12.91
N GLY A 433 2.63 -7.40 -13.41
CA GLY A 433 1.34 -6.71 -13.36
C GLY A 433 0.97 -6.17 -11.98
N ILE A 434 1.96 -5.91 -11.11
CA ILE A 434 1.75 -5.18 -9.87
C ILE A 434 1.18 -3.80 -10.19
N LYS A 435 0.18 -3.37 -9.41
CA LYS A 435 -0.46 -2.06 -9.58
C LYS A 435 0.34 -0.94 -8.92
N THR A 436 0.87 -1.17 -7.71
CA THR A 436 1.64 -0.18 -6.95
C THR A 436 2.80 -0.77 -6.16
N LEU A 437 3.85 0.04 -5.96
CA LEU A 437 4.87 -0.18 -4.93
C LEU A 437 4.80 0.97 -3.93
N TYR A 438 4.75 0.64 -2.65
CA TYR A 438 4.66 1.60 -1.55
C TYR A 438 6.06 2.08 -1.15
N TYR A 439 6.43 1.98 0.13
CA TYR A 439 7.77 2.38 0.57
C TYR A 439 8.85 1.41 0.11
N GLN A 440 10.02 1.96 -0.18
CA GLN A 440 11.28 1.23 -0.07
C GLN A 440 11.82 1.42 1.34
N ARG A 441 11.97 0.34 2.10
CA ARG A 441 12.56 0.37 3.45
C ARG A 441 14.01 -0.08 3.41
N GLY A 442 14.84 0.50 4.27
CA GLY A 442 16.18 -0.04 4.55
C GLY A 442 16.10 -1.24 5.49
N THR A 443 17.05 -2.18 5.37
CA THR A 443 17.28 -3.27 6.33
C THR A 443 18.16 -2.80 7.49
N ASN A 444 18.16 -3.54 8.60
CA ASN A 444 19.15 -3.35 9.65
C ASN A 444 20.54 -3.82 9.16
N PRO A 445 21.62 -3.02 9.25
CA PRO A 445 22.96 -3.44 8.83
C PRO A 445 23.51 -4.67 9.57
N SER A 446 22.98 -5.01 10.75
CA SER A 446 23.41 -6.17 11.53
C SER A 446 22.75 -7.51 11.12
N GLN A 447 21.74 -7.47 10.24
CA GLN A 447 21.16 -8.66 9.64
C GLN A 447 22.10 -9.12 8.50
N GLU A 448 22.67 -10.32 8.62
CA GLU A 448 23.43 -10.93 7.53
C GLU A 448 22.46 -11.42 6.44
N LEU A 449 22.77 -11.05 5.19
CA LEU A 449 21.91 -11.24 4.03
C LEU A 449 21.46 -12.71 3.84
N SER A 450 20.20 -12.90 3.42
CA SER A 450 19.94 -13.92 2.41
C SER A 450 20.53 -13.43 1.09
N ARG A 451 21.25 -14.31 0.41
CA ARG A 451 21.84 -14.05 -0.91
C ARG A 451 20.76 -13.50 -1.87
N ASN A 452 21.15 -12.47 -2.62
CA ASN A 452 20.51 -11.93 -3.84
C ASN A 452 19.00 -11.54 -3.75
N LEU A 453 18.68 -10.25 -3.90
CA LEU A 453 17.29 -9.73 -3.97
C LEU A 453 16.40 -10.43 -5.02
N LEU A 454 17.03 -11.10 -5.99
CA LEU A 454 16.42 -11.69 -7.17
C LEU A 454 16.33 -13.23 -7.12
N GLU A 455 16.92 -13.88 -6.12
CA GLU A 455 16.83 -15.34 -5.95
C GLU A 455 15.41 -15.73 -5.51
N CYS A 456 14.82 -16.74 -6.13
CA CYS A 456 13.49 -17.26 -5.77
C CYS A 456 13.64 -18.78 -5.63
N ALA A 457 13.75 -19.26 -4.39
CA ALA A 457 14.04 -20.67 -4.11
C ALA A 457 13.01 -21.63 -4.74
N SER A 458 11.73 -21.24 -4.78
CA SER A 458 10.66 -22.04 -5.38
C SER A 458 10.46 -21.83 -6.89
N CYS A 459 11.28 -20.99 -7.53
CA CYS A 459 11.30 -20.82 -8.99
C CYS A 459 12.39 -21.68 -9.67
N GLU A 460 13.25 -22.33 -8.88
CA GLU A 460 14.37 -23.18 -9.36
C GLU A 460 13.98 -24.67 -9.46
N GLY A 461 12.68 -24.98 -9.35
CA GLY A 461 12.11 -26.33 -9.45
C GLY A 461 11.41 -26.61 -10.78
#